data_AF-A0A959M994-F1
#
_entry.id   AF-A0A959M994-F1
#
_cell.length_a   1.000
_cell.length_b   1.000
_cell.length_c   1.000
_cell.angle_alpha   90.00
_cell.angle_beta   90.00
_cell.angle_gamma   90.00
#
_symmetry.space_group_name_H-M   'P 1'
#
loop_
_entity.id
_entity.type
_entity.pdbx_description
1 polymer ?
#
loop_
_entity_poly.entity_id
_entity_poly.type
_entity_poly.pdbx_seq_one_letter_code
_entity_poly.pdbx_strand_id
1 'polypeptide(L)'
;MNQKKTVMSTQMIIILIMVGIAAGVLSGLVGIGGGIIIVPALVYFLAFSQKMAQGTSLGILLLPIGLLGVIQYYKQGYIDIRVVVIISLAFFAGSYFGSKIALSLPQESLKKVFAVLMILISIKMLFFDSPKKTASTPSSEKTTITNQPNNGHT
;
A
#
# COMPACT_ATOMS: atom_id res chain seq x y z
N MET A 1 4.69 -9.78 -24.36
CA MET A 1 4.31 -9.00 -23.16
C MET A 1 3.72 -7.66 -23.62
N ASN A 2 2.46 -7.68 -24.08
CA ASN A 2 1.77 -6.51 -24.65
C ASN A 2 0.78 -5.96 -23.63
N GLN A 3 1.25 -5.10 -22.73
CA GLN A 3 0.35 -4.29 -21.91
C GLN A 3 -0.25 -3.22 -22.83
N LYS A 4 -1.53 -3.39 -23.19
CA LYS A 4 -2.31 -2.38 -23.90
C LYS A 4 -2.09 -1.05 -23.19
N LYS A 5 -1.62 -0.05 -23.93
CA LYS A 5 -1.41 1.33 -23.49
C LYS A 5 -2.79 1.96 -23.25
N THR A 6 -3.53 1.54 -22.22
CA THR A 6 -4.81 2.15 -21.87
C THR A 6 -4.54 3.59 -21.46
N VAL A 7 -5.16 4.51 -22.20
CA VAL A 7 -5.13 5.94 -21.89
C VAL A 7 -5.84 6.12 -20.55
N MET A 8 -5.19 6.74 -19.57
CA MET A 8 -5.81 6.96 -18.27
C MET A 8 -6.94 7.97 -18.41
N SER A 9 -8.15 7.61 -17.97
CA SER A 9 -9.27 8.55 -17.88
C SER A 9 -8.92 9.68 -16.91
N THR A 10 -9.34 10.91 -17.24
CA THR A 10 -9.17 12.08 -16.36
C THR A 10 -9.71 11.83 -14.95
N GLN A 11 -10.83 11.12 -14.84
CA GLN A 11 -11.41 10.74 -13.55
C GLN A 11 -10.47 9.86 -12.73
N MET A 12 -9.80 8.90 -13.38
CA MET A 12 -8.82 8.03 -12.72
C MET A 12 -7.66 8.85 -12.17
N ILE A 13 -7.12 9.78 -12.97
CA ILE A 13 -5.99 10.64 -12.54
C ILE A 13 -6.37 11.47 -11.32
N ILE A 14 -7.56 12.08 -11.29
CA ILE A 14 -8.04 12.85 -10.15
C ILE A 14 -8.13 11.98 -8.90
N ILE A 15 -8.67 10.77 -9.01
CA ILE A 15 -8.76 9.82 -7.89
C ILE A 15 -7.36 9.46 -7.38
N LEU A 16 -6.41 9.17 -8.28
CA LEU A 16 -5.04 8.83 -7.89
C LEU A 16 -4.34 9.98 -7.15
N ILE A 17 -4.55 11.22 -7.59
CA ILE A 17 -4.00 12.40 -6.92
C ILE A 17 -4.61 12.56 -5.52
N MET A 18 -5.94 12.47 -5.40
CA MET A 18 -6.63 12.60 -4.12
C MET A 18 -6.18 11.53 -3.13
N VAL A 19 -6.07 10.27 -3.60
CA VAL A 19 -5.55 9.16 -2.82
C VAL A 19 -4.10 9.42 -2.41
N GLY A 20 -3.25 9.85 -3.34
CA GLY A 20 -1.85 10.16 -3.06
C GLY A 20 -1.69 11.25 -2.00
N ILE A 21 -2.40 12.37 -2.12
CA ILE A 21 -2.35 13.46 -1.14
C ILE A 21 -2.84 12.98 0.23
N ALA A 22 -4.02 12.34 0.28
CA ALA A 22 -4.60 11.88 1.55
C ALA A 22 -3.69 10.84 2.23
N ALA A 23 -3.20 9.85 1.47
CA ALA A 23 -2.26 8.86 1.96
C ALA A 23 -0.93 9.50 2.41
N GLY A 24 -0.44 10.50 1.68
CA GLY A 24 0.77 11.25 2.01
C GLY A 24 0.62 11.99 3.33
N VAL A 25 -0.44 12.79 3.50
CA VAL A 25 -0.71 13.53 4.73
C VAL A 25 -0.81 12.59 5.93
N LEU A 26 -1.61 11.53 5.81
CA LEU A 26 -1.78 10.55 6.89
C LEU A 26 -0.47 9.81 7.20
N SER A 27 0.26 9.39 6.17
CA SER A 27 1.54 8.71 6.35
C SER A 27 2.61 9.63 6.96
N GLY A 28 2.66 10.91 6.58
CA GLY A 28 3.57 11.89 7.15
C GLY A 28 3.21 12.25 8.59
N LEU A 29 1.90 12.31 8.91
CA LEU A 29 1.42 12.57 10.26
C LEU A 29 1.70 11.43 11.24
N VAL A 30 1.60 10.20 10.76
CA VAL A 30 1.53 9.02 11.64
C VAL A 30 2.72 8.09 11.50
N GLY A 31 3.48 8.17 10.41
CA GLY A 31 4.60 7.27 10.13
C GLY A 31 4.12 5.86 9.76
N ILE A 32 3.08 5.74 8.92
CA ILE A 32 2.38 4.47 8.58
C ILE A 32 3.23 3.50 7.75
N GLY A 33 4.52 3.75 7.55
CA GLY A 33 5.44 2.71 7.07
C GLY A 33 5.46 1.57 8.09
N GLY A 34 4.52 0.61 7.99
CA GLY A 34 4.24 -0.59 8.81
C GLY A 34 4.26 -0.43 10.34
N GLY A 35 4.16 0.81 10.84
CA GLY A 35 4.33 1.13 12.25
C GLY A 35 3.25 0.62 13.21
N ILE A 36 2.19 -0.04 12.74
CA ILE A 36 1.10 -0.53 13.62
C ILE A 36 1.63 -1.45 14.72
N ILE A 37 2.66 -2.25 14.40
CA ILE A 37 3.32 -3.13 15.37
C ILE A 37 4.63 -2.50 15.86
N ILE A 38 5.47 -2.00 14.94
CA ILE A 38 6.81 -1.50 15.26
C ILE A 38 6.75 -0.27 16.16
N VAL A 39 5.87 0.70 15.91
CA VAL A 39 5.81 1.94 16.71
C VAL A 39 5.40 1.65 18.15
N PRO A 40 4.30 0.91 18.44
CA PRO A 40 4.01 0.49 19.80
C PRO A 40 5.15 -0.30 20.44
N ALA A 41 5.77 -1.23 19.70
CA ALA A 41 6.87 -2.03 20.25
C ALA A 41 8.06 -1.16 20.67
N LEU A 42 8.49 -0.21 19.85
CA LEU A 42 9.58 0.71 20.17
C LEU A 42 9.22 1.64 21.34
N VAL A 43 7.98 2.11 21.41
CA VAL A 43 7.52 2.98 22.52
C VAL A 43 7.44 2.21 23.83
N TYR A 44 6.83 1.02 23.83
CA TYR A 44 6.53 0.28 25.06
C TYR A 44 7.70 -0.58 25.55
N PHE A 45 8.45 -1.22 24.65
CA PHE A 45 9.56 -2.09 25.05
C PHE A 45 10.90 -1.35 25.10
N LEU A 46 11.11 -0.34 24.25
CA LEU A 46 12.38 0.39 24.18
C LEU A 46 12.28 1.83 24.74
N ALA A 47 11.12 2.23 25.26
CA ALA A 47 10.87 3.55 25.84
C ALA A 47 11.16 4.72 24.88
N PHE A 48 11.04 4.51 23.56
CA PHE A 48 11.25 5.58 22.59
C PHE A 48 10.15 6.63 22.67
N SER A 49 10.50 7.89 22.38
CA SER A 49 9.50 8.93 22.15
C SER A 49 8.67 8.59 20.91
N GLN A 50 7.41 9.02 20.87
CA GLN A 50 6.49 8.74 19.75
C GLN A 50 7.10 9.16 18.39
N LYS A 51 7.73 10.34 18.34
CA LYS A 51 8.36 10.86 17.12
C LYS A 51 9.55 10.00 16.69
N MET A 52 10.40 9.59 17.64
CA MET A 52 11.55 8.73 17.36
C MET A 52 11.09 7.36 16.87
N ALA A 53 10.13 6.72 17.54
CA ALA A 53 9.59 5.43 17.13
C ALA A 53 8.98 5.46 15.72
N GLN A 54 8.22 6.52 15.38
CA GLN A 54 7.66 6.70 14.04
C GLN A 54 8.75 6.90 12.98
N GLY A 55 9.75 7.74 13.26
CA GLY A 55 10.88 7.96 12.34
C GLY A 55 11.70 6.69 12.11
N THR A 56 12.01 5.95 13.16
CA THR A 56 12.74 4.68 13.08
C THR A 56 11.96 3.62 12.30
N SER A 57 10.66 3.47 12.56
CA SER A 57 9.79 2.56 11.79
C SER A 57 9.79 2.91 10.31
N LEU A 58 9.68 4.20 9.98
CA LEU A 58 9.68 4.67 8.61
C LEU A 58 11.00 4.35 7.88
N GLY A 59 12.13 4.58 8.55
CA GLY A 59 13.45 4.26 8.01
C GLY A 59 13.61 2.77 7.69
N ILE A 60 13.23 1.89 8.62
CA ILE A 60 13.32 0.43 8.43
C ILE A 60 12.40 -0.06 7.31
N LEU A 61 11.20 0.51 7.19
CA LEU A 61 10.21 -0.01 6.24
C LEU A 61 10.34 0.56 4.84
N LEU A 62 10.80 1.80 4.67
CA LEU A 62 11.01 2.36 3.34
C LEU A 62 12.36 1.95 2.73
N LEU A 63 13.46 1.96 3.50
CA LEU A 63 14.79 1.76 2.93
C LEU A 63 15.05 0.29 2.57
N PRO A 64 15.22 -0.65 3.53
CA PRO A 64 15.51 -2.03 3.16
C PRO A 64 14.26 -2.79 2.70
N ILE A 65 13.17 -2.77 3.48
CA ILE A 65 12.00 -3.64 3.21
C ILE A 65 11.25 -3.19 1.96
N GLY A 66 10.97 -1.89 1.85
CA GLY A 66 10.28 -1.30 0.71
C GLY A 66 11.03 -1.51 -0.60
N LEU A 67 12.35 -1.27 -0.60
CA LEU A 67 13.18 -1.45 -1.80
C LEU A 67 13.17 -2.91 -2.29
N LEU A 68 13.38 -3.87 -1.39
CA LEU A 68 13.32 -5.29 -1.74
C LEU A 68 11.94 -5.68 -2.29
N GLY A 69 10.87 -5.20 -1.65
CA GLY A 69 9.50 -5.41 -2.11
C GLY A 69 9.27 -4.86 -3.52
N VAL A 70 9.61 -3.60 -3.75
CA VAL A 70 9.45 -2.96 -5.07
C VAL A 70 10.18 -3.74 -6.15
N ILE A 71 11.43 -4.15 -5.92
CA ILE A 71 12.19 -4.95 -6.89
C ILE A 71 11.46 -6.26 -7.21
N GLN A 72 10.97 -6.97 -6.19
CA GLN A 72 10.30 -8.25 -6.39
C GLN A 72 8.97 -8.09 -7.14
N TYR A 73 8.12 -7.14 -6.74
CA TYR A 73 6.82 -6.91 -7.39
C TYR A 73 6.98 -6.33 -8.80
N TYR A 74 8.01 -5.52 -9.04
CA TYR A 74 8.34 -5.04 -10.38
C TYR A 74 8.72 -6.19 -11.31
N LYS A 75 9.60 -7.10 -10.85
CA LYS A 75 9.99 -8.30 -11.61
C LYS A 75 8.81 -9.19 -11.98
N GLN A 76 7.81 -9.27 -11.10
CA GLN A 76 6.59 -10.05 -11.33
C GLN A 76 5.53 -9.32 -12.18
N GLY A 77 5.77 -8.08 -12.60
CA GLY A 77 4.85 -7.32 -13.44
C GLY A 77 3.61 -6.79 -12.72
N TYR A 78 3.59 -6.77 -11.39
CA TYR A 78 2.47 -6.30 -10.57
C TYR A 78 2.51 -4.79 -10.27
N ILE A 79 3.44 -4.06 -10.88
CA ILE A 79 3.60 -2.61 -10.69
C ILE A 79 3.24 -1.87 -11.98
N ASP A 80 2.17 -1.08 -11.95
CA ASP A 80 1.91 -0.08 -12.98
C ASP A 80 2.70 1.20 -12.67
N ILE A 81 3.74 1.44 -13.46
CA ILE A 81 4.65 2.56 -13.21
C ILE A 81 3.97 3.93 -13.35
N ARG A 82 2.92 4.06 -14.16
CA ARG A 82 2.20 5.33 -14.33
C ARG A 82 1.42 5.68 -13.08
N VAL A 83 0.73 4.68 -12.53
CA VAL A 83 0.00 4.83 -11.27
C VAL A 83 0.97 5.19 -10.15
N VAL A 84 2.10 4.48 -10.06
CA VAL A 84 3.14 4.75 -9.06
C VAL A 84 3.65 6.18 -9.16
N VAL A 85 4.00 6.68 -10.35
CA VAL A 85 4.52 8.04 -10.51
C VAL A 85 3.49 9.09 -10.07
N ILE A 86 2.23 8.97 -10.49
CA ILE A 86 1.19 9.95 -10.15
C ILE A 86 0.94 9.96 -8.63
N ILE A 87 0.75 8.79 -8.04
CA ILE A 87 0.54 8.67 -6.59
C ILE A 87 1.77 9.17 -5.85
N SER A 88 2.99 8.82 -6.28
CA SER A 88 4.21 9.19 -5.55
C SER A 88 4.42 10.69 -5.49
N LEU A 89 4.14 11.42 -6.58
CA LEU A 89 4.23 12.88 -6.61
C LEU A 89 3.22 13.54 -5.67
N ALA A 90 1.96 13.10 -5.74
CA ALA A 90 0.90 13.56 -4.85
C ALA A 90 1.19 13.22 -3.37
N PHE A 91 1.69 12.01 -3.13
CA PHE A 91 2.08 11.50 -1.82
C PHE A 91 3.24 12.28 -1.23
N PHE A 92 4.26 12.61 -2.03
CA PHE A 92 5.39 13.41 -1.58
C PHE A 92 4.95 14.77 -1.06
N ALA A 93 4.07 15.46 -1.81
CA ALA A 93 3.49 16.73 -1.38
C ALA A 93 2.69 16.56 -0.08
N GLY A 94 1.79 15.58 0.00
CA GLY A 94 0.99 15.32 1.21
C GLY A 94 1.86 14.99 2.43
N SER A 95 2.86 14.13 2.25
CA SER A 95 3.78 13.68 3.30
C SER A 95 4.65 14.81 3.84
N TYR A 96 5.07 15.73 2.98
CA TYR A 96 5.80 16.92 3.41
C TYR A 96 4.97 17.77 4.40
N PHE A 97 3.71 18.07 4.07
CA PHE A 97 2.85 18.82 4.99
C PHE A 97 2.48 18.02 6.23
N GLY A 98 2.13 16.74 6.07
CA GLY A 98 1.77 15.87 7.18
C GLY A 98 2.91 15.70 8.21
N SER A 99 4.14 15.49 7.74
CA SER A 99 5.31 15.37 8.61
C SER A 99 5.63 16.68 9.33
N LYS A 100 5.50 17.82 8.65
CA LYS A 100 5.69 19.14 9.29
C LYS A 100 4.69 19.36 10.42
N ILE A 101 3.43 18.96 10.24
CA ILE A 101 2.41 19.02 11.28
C ILE A 101 2.73 18.04 12.42
N ALA A 102 3.11 16.80 12.12
CA ALA A 102 3.48 15.84 13.18
C ALA A 102 4.67 16.30 14.03
N LEU A 103 5.67 16.90 13.39
CA LEU A 103 6.85 17.41 14.09
C LEU A 103 6.53 18.63 14.96
N SER A 104 5.54 19.44 14.61
CA SER A 104 5.11 20.56 15.45
C SER A 104 4.19 20.15 16.62
N LEU A 105 3.53 19.00 16.54
CA LEU A 105 2.63 18.52 17.59
C LEU A 105 3.37 18.02 18.85
N PRO A 106 2.79 18.21 20.05
CA PRO A 106 3.25 17.55 21.27
C PRO A 106 3.13 16.02 21.17
N GLN A 107 4.00 15.30 21.89
CA GLN A 107 4.04 13.82 21.87
C GLN A 107 2.69 13.18 22.22
N GLU A 108 1.97 13.73 23.20
CA GLU A 108 0.66 13.21 23.61
C GLU A 108 -0.40 13.36 22.52
N SER A 109 -0.41 14.50 21.82
CA SER A 109 -1.33 14.74 20.71
C SER A 109 -1.06 13.79 19.55
N LEU A 110 0.22 13.57 19.23
CA LEU A 110 0.62 12.64 18.18
C LEU A 110 0.20 11.20 18.49
N LYS A 111 0.35 10.78 19.75
CA LYS A 111 -0.13 9.48 20.24
C LYS A 111 -1.66 9.36 20.11
N LYS A 112 -2.42 10.41 20.47
CA LYS A 112 -3.88 10.44 20.33
C LYS A 112 -4.32 10.34 18.87
N VAL A 113 -3.69 11.11 17.96
CA VAL A 113 -3.97 11.04 16.51
C VAL A 113 -3.74 9.62 15.98
N PHE A 114 -2.63 8.98 16.36
CA PHE A 114 -2.35 7.60 15.97
C PHE A 114 -3.41 6.63 16.49
N ALA A 115 -3.79 6.74 17.78
CA ALA A 115 -4.80 5.88 18.39
C ALA A 115 -6.18 6.02 17.70
N VAL A 116 -6.62 7.25 17.43
CA VAL A 116 -7.88 7.51 16.72
C VAL A 116 -7.84 6.91 15.32
N LEU A 117 -6.74 7.07 14.58
CA LEU A 117 -6.60 6.49 13.25
C LEU A 117 -6.71 4.95 13.29
N MET A 118 -6.08 4.31 14.27
CA MET A 118 -6.17 2.85 14.45
C MET A 118 -7.61 2.40 14.69
N ILE A 119 -8.34 3.09 15.59
CA ILE A 119 -9.74 2.79 15.87
C ILE A 119 -10.60 2.92 14.61
N LEU A 120 -10.42 4.00 13.84
CA LEU A 120 -11.15 4.21 12.59
C LEU A 120 -10.90 3.10 11.57
N ILE A 121 -9.64 2.70 11.39
CA ILE A 121 -9.28 1.61 10.48
C ILE A 121 -9.90 0.29 10.95
N SER A 122 -9.78 -0.03 12.24
CA SER A 122 -10.37 -1.24 12.83
C SER A 122 -11.89 -1.29 12.65
N ILE A 123 -12.60 -0.19 12.93
CA ILE A 123 -14.07 -0.11 12.76
C ILE A 123 -14.43 -0.25 11.28
N LYS A 124 -13.74 0.45 10.38
CA LYS A 124 -13.98 0.35 8.94
C LYS A 124 -13.85 -1.10 8.47
N MET A 125 -12.80 -1.79 8.90
CA MET A 125 -12.53 -3.16 8.48
C MET A 125 -13.55 -4.15 9.05
N LEU A 126 -14.03 -3.94 10.28
CA LEU A 126 -15.02 -4.82 10.91
C LEU A 126 -16.44 -4.66 10.34
N PHE A 127 -16.85 -3.45 9.97
CA PHE A 127 -18.26 -3.16 9.68
C PHE A 127 -18.54 -2.73 8.23
N PHE A 128 -17.53 -2.29 7.47
CA PHE A 128 -17.74 -1.67 6.16
C PHE A 128 -17.06 -2.40 5.00
N ASP A 129 -16.24 -3.42 5.25
CA ASP A 129 -15.71 -4.27 4.19
C ASP A 129 -16.77 -5.26 3.71
N SER A 130 -17.62 -4.79 2.80
CA SER A 130 -18.50 -5.67 2.01
C SER A 130 -17.68 -6.36 0.92
N PRO A 131 -17.70 -7.70 0.81
CA PRO A 131 -16.97 -8.40 -0.24
C PRO A 131 -17.50 -7.99 -1.61
N LYS A 132 -16.72 -7.19 -2.35
CA LYS A 132 -16.99 -6.90 -3.76
C LYS A 132 -16.80 -8.21 -4.54
N LYS A 133 -17.82 -8.65 -5.29
CA LYS A 133 -17.70 -9.76 -6.23
C LYS A 133 -16.58 -9.44 -7.24
N THR A 134 -15.45 -10.13 -7.09
CA THR A 134 -14.37 -10.15 -8.08
C THR A 134 -14.97 -10.57 -9.42
N ALA A 135 -14.86 -9.71 -10.44
CA ALA A 135 -15.25 -10.07 -11.79
C ALA A 135 -14.47 -11.31 -12.21
N SER A 136 -15.20 -12.38 -12.51
CA SER A 136 -14.71 -13.68 -12.93
C SER A 136 -13.68 -13.56 -14.04
N THR A 137 -12.49 -14.12 -13.79
CA THR A 137 -11.50 -14.49 -14.81
C THR A 137 -12.20 -15.17 -15.99
N PRO A 138 -11.91 -14.78 -17.25
CA PRO A 138 -12.41 -15.55 -18.39
C PRO A 138 -11.78 -16.93 -18.35
N SER A 139 -12.63 -17.93 -18.22
CA SER A 139 -12.34 -19.35 -18.39
C SER A 139 -11.60 -19.58 -19.71
N SER A 140 -10.32 -19.95 -19.59
CA SER A 140 -9.51 -20.43 -20.71
C SER A 140 -10.10 -21.74 -21.23
N GLU A 141 -10.74 -21.63 -22.39
CA GLU A 141 -10.41 -22.40 -23.59
C GLU A 141 -10.34 -23.93 -23.46
N LYS A 142 -11.42 -24.53 -23.96
CA LYS A 142 -11.61 -25.93 -24.30
C LYS A 142 -10.66 -26.29 -25.46
N THR A 143 -9.54 -26.96 -25.18
CA THR A 143 -8.68 -27.56 -26.23
C THR A 143 -8.51 -29.05 -25.98
N THR A 144 -9.38 -29.82 -26.63
CA THR A 144 -9.11 -31.08 -27.36
C THR A 144 -7.88 -31.87 -26.91
N ILE A 145 -8.10 -32.96 -26.16
CA ILE A 145 -7.12 -34.05 -26.10
C ILE A 145 -7.15 -34.75 -27.46
N THR A 146 -6.06 -34.53 -28.20
CA THR A 146 -5.66 -35.23 -29.41
C THR A 146 -5.57 -36.74 -29.17
N ASN A 147 -6.07 -37.47 -30.15
CA ASN A 147 -6.10 -38.93 -30.30
C ASN A 147 -4.79 -39.62 -29.90
N GLN A 148 -4.97 -40.66 -29.11
CA GLN A 148 -4.01 -41.70 -28.73
C GLN A 148 -3.78 -42.66 -29.92
N PRO A 149 -2.54 -42.90 -30.37
CA PRO A 149 -2.25 -44.07 -31.19
C PRO A 149 -1.97 -45.26 -30.26
N ASN A 150 -2.94 -46.17 -30.15
CA ASN A 150 -2.75 -47.46 -29.49
C ASN A 150 -2.10 -48.43 -30.48
N ASN A 151 -0.78 -48.57 -30.41
CA ASN A 151 -0.04 -49.65 -31.06
C ASN A 151 0.14 -50.80 -30.07
N GLY A 152 -0.55 -51.93 -30.28
CA GLY A 152 -0.25 -53.18 -29.59
C GLY A 152 -1.35 -54.25 -29.62
N HIS A 153 -1.05 -55.36 -30.32
CA HIS A 153 -1.74 -56.67 -30.40
C HIS A 153 -2.93 -56.73 -31.36
N THR A 154 -2.94 -57.57 -32.40
CA THR A 154 -2.33 -58.90 -32.64
C THR A 154 -1.89 -59.07 -34.09
#